data_AF-A0A5R8LBZ6-F1
#
_entry.id   AF-A0A5R8LBZ6-F1
#
_cell.length_a   1.000
_cell.length_b   1.000
_cell.length_c   1.000
_cell.angle_alpha   90.00
_cell.angle_beta   90.00
_cell.angle_gamma   90.00
#
_symmetry.space_group_name_H-M   'P 1'
#
loop_
_entity.id
_entity.type
_entity.pdbx_description
1 polymer ?
#
loop_
_entity_poly.entity_id
_entity_poly.type
_entity_poly.pdbx_seq_one_letter_code
_entity_poly.pdbx_strand_id
1 'polypeptide(L)' 'MSAQPERDPAKQLVTAKMLVAMFEAQLTEYADMSEHERTHTERGQDLTTRLPGLHQGHTQWTQRVQTLEDHIALTTPPTP' A
#
# COMPACT_ATOMS: atom_id res chain seq x y z
N MET A 1 -23.94 -11.78 18.38
CA MET A 1 -22.79 -11.70 17.46
C MET A 1 -21.83 -10.69 18.04
N SER A 2 -20.72 -11.14 18.63
CA SER A 2 -19.77 -10.25 19.29
C SER A 2 -18.99 -9.50 18.20
N ALA A 3 -19.15 -8.18 18.14
CA ALA A 3 -18.29 -7.34 17.33
C ALA A 3 -16.85 -7.57 17.81
N GLN A 4 -15.99 -8.13 16.96
CA GLN A 4 -14.56 -8.10 17.24
C GLN A 4 -14.18 -6.63 17.43
N PRO A 5 -13.42 -6.26 18.48
CA PRO A 5 -13.00 -4.88 18.62
C PRO A 5 -12.26 -4.49 17.34
N GLU A 6 -12.79 -3.51 16.62
CA GLU A 6 -12.11 -2.94 15.46
C GLU A 6 -10.68 -2.61 15.90
N ARG A 7 -9.69 -3.15 15.19
CA ARG A 7 -8.28 -2.89 15.49
C ARG A 7 -8.10 -1.37 15.56
N ASP A 8 -7.36 -0.88 16.56
CA ASP A 8 -7.00 0.53 16.72
C ASP A 8 -6.66 1.20 15.36
N PRO A 9 -7.44 2.22 14.92
CA PRO A 9 -7.25 2.89 13.63
C PRO A 9 -5.83 3.40 13.41
N ALA A 10 -5.14 3.85 14.47
CA ALA A 10 -3.75 4.31 14.37
C ALA A 10 -2.80 3.16 14.01
N LYS A 11 -3.00 1.96 14.58
CA LYS A 11 -2.21 0.76 14.22
C LYS A 11 -2.51 0.29 12.81
N GLN A 12 -3.77 0.39 12.38
CA GLN A 12 -4.15 0.10 11.00
C GLN A 12 -3.46 1.07 10.03
N LEU A 13 -3.38 2.35 10.38
CA LEU A 13 -2.74 3.37 9.55
C LEU A 13 -1.25 3.09 9.33
N VAL A 14 -0.52 2.74 10.40
CA VAL A 14 0.90 2.36 10.30
C VAL A 14 1.08 1.19 9.33
N THR A 15 0.25 0.16 9.45
CA THR A 15 0.30 -1.02 8.58
C THR A 15 -0.03 -0.65 7.12
N ALA A 16 -1.05 0.18 6.91
CA ALA A 16 -1.45 0.62 5.58
C ALA A 16 -0.34 1.43 4.88
N LYS A 17 0.31 2.36 5.60
CA LYS A 17 1.46 3.13 5.09
C LYS A 17 2.64 2.23 4.72
N MET A 18 2.94 1.23 5.54
CA MET A 18 3.98 0.24 5.23
C MET A 18 3.66 -0.52 3.93
N LEU A 19 2.42 -0.96 3.74
CA LEU A 19 2.01 -1.66 2.52
C LEU A 19 2.12 -0.76 1.29
N VAL A 20 1.71 0.50 1.37
CA VAL A 20 1.89 1.49 0.29
C VAL A 20 3.37 1.60 -0.09
N ALA A 21 4.25 1.79 0.89
CA ALA A 21 5.70 1.89 0.65
C ALA A 21 6.27 0.62 -0.01
N MET A 22 5.77 -0.57 0.34
CA MET A 22 6.18 -1.83 -0.29
C MET A 22 5.74 -1.92 -1.77
N PHE A 23 4.53 -1.46 -2.09
CA PHE A 23 4.08 -1.38 -3.48
C PHE A 23 4.92 -0.38 -4.27
N GLU A 24 5.16 0.81 -3.71
CA GLU A 24 5.99 1.84 -4.34
C GLU A 24 7.39 1.33 -4.64
N ALA A 25 8.03 0.65 -3.68
CA ALA A 25 9.35 0.07 -3.90
C ALA A 25 9.39 -0.91 -5.09
N GLN A 26 8.38 -1.78 -5.23
CA GLN A 26 8.31 -2.74 -6.35
C GLN A 26 7.99 -2.07 -7.69
N LEU A 27 7.15 -1.02 -7.67
CA LEU A 27 6.83 -0.24 -8.86
C LEU A 27 8.03 0.57 -9.33
N THR A 28 8.78 1.19 -8.42
CA THR A 28 10.03 1.90 -8.72
C THR A 28 11.09 0.93 -9.23
N GLU A 29 11.27 -0.22 -8.57
CA GLU A 29 12.20 -1.26 -9.05
C GLU A 29 11.88 -1.66 -10.50
N TYR A 30 10.61 -1.93 -10.81
CA TYR A 30 10.21 -2.27 -12.18
C TYR A 30 10.42 -1.11 -13.17
N ALA A 31 10.12 0.12 -12.75
CA ALA A 31 10.31 1.32 -13.57
C ALA A 31 11.78 1.55 -13.94
N ASP A 32 12.69 1.25 -13.01
CA ASP A 32 14.14 1.41 -13.18
C ASP A 32 14.78 0.26 -14.00
N MET A 33 14.10 -0.88 -14.12
CA MET A 33 14.57 -1.99 -14.97
C MET A 33 14.56 -1.64 -16.46
N SER A 34 15.64 -2.01 -17.15
CA SER A 34 15.70 -2.02 -18.62
C SER A 34 14.77 -3.09 -19.22
N GLU A 35 14.44 -2.94 -20.50
CA GLU A 35 13.66 -3.94 -21.24
C GLU A 35 14.31 -5.33 -21.20
N HIS A 36 15.65 -5.39 -21.30
CA HIS A 36 16.40 -6.63 -21.20
C HIS A 36 16.19 -7.30 -19.83
N GLU A 37 16.31 -6.55 -18.73
CA GLU A 37 16.10 -7.07 -17.38
C GLU A 37 14.66 -7.55 -17.15
N ARG A 38 13.67 -6.79 -17.64
CA ARG A 38 12.25 -7.16 -17.55
C ARG A 38 11.94 -8.50 -18.24
N THR A 39 12.61 -8.78 -19.36
CA THR A 39 12.32 -9.95 -20.20
C THR A 39 13.22 -11.15 -19.93
N HIS A 40 14.45 -10.95 -19.43
CA HIS A 40 15.47 -12.00 -19.31
C HIS A 40 15.82 -12.39 -17.87
N THR A 41 15.26 -11.73 -16.85
CA THR A 41 15.47 -12.10 -15.45
C THR A 41 14.19 -12.65 -14.81
N GLU A 42 14.33 -13.59 -13.88
CA GLU A 42 13.19 -14.13 -13.13
C GLU A 42 12.43 -13.02 -12.38
N ARG A 43 13.17 -12.07 -11.80
CA ARG A 43 12.61 -10.92 -11.07
C ARG A 43 11.83 -9.99 -12.00
N GLY A 44 12.37 -9.68 -13.18
CA GLY A 44 11.70 -8.85 -14.18
C GLY A 44 10.40 -9.49 -14.68
N GLN A 45 10.40 -10.80 -14.92
CA GLN A 45 9.22 -11.54 -15.35
C GLN A 45 8.15 -11.63 -14.24
N ASP A 46 8.55 -11.82 -12.98
CA ASP A 46 7.64 -11.78 -11.82
C ASP A 46 6.96 -10.41 -11.70
N LEU A 47 7.75 -9.33 -11.72
CA LEU A 47 7.23 -7.97 -11.62
C LEU A 47 6.33 -7.61 -12.81
N THR A 48 6.70 -8.02 -14.03
CA THR A 48 5.85 -7.83 -15.23
C THR A 48 4.48 -8.48 -15.04
N THR A 49 4.46 -9.72 -14.56
CA THR A 49 3.23 -10.47 -14.33
C THR A 49 2.36 -9.84 -13.25
N ARG A 50 2.99 -9.33 -12.19
CA ARG A 50 2.31 -8.75 -11.03
C ARG A 50 1.94 -7.29 -11.20
N LEU A 51 2.46 -6.60 -12.22
CA LEU A 51 2.32 -5.16 -12.41
C LEU A 51 0.88 -4.64 -12.29
N PRO A 52 -0.15 -5.28 -12.90
CA PRO A 52 -1.53 -4.83 -12.73
C PRO A 52 -2.00 -4.90 -11.27
N GLY A 53 -1.64 -5.98 -10.57
CA GLY A 53 -1.95 -6.18 -9.16
C GLY A 53 -1.19 -5.24 -8.23
N LEU A 54 0.05 -4.86 -8.58
CA LEU A 54 0.83 -3.86 -7.84
C LEU A 54 0.19 -2.47 -7.94
N HIS A 55 -0.22 -2.04 -9.13
CA HIS A 55 -0.94 -0.77 -9.31
C HIS A 55 -2.30 -0.76 -8.59
N GLN A 56 -3.06 -1.85 -8.71
CA GLN A 56 -4.34 -1.98 -8.02
C GLN A 56 -4.15 -1.95 -6.49
N GLY A 57 -3.17 -2.72 -5.98
CA GLY A 57 -2.84 -2.76 -4.57
C GLY A 57 -2.40 -1.40 -4.04
N HIS A 58 -1.49 -0.71 -4.74
CA HIS A 58 -1.06 0.65 -4.40
C HIS A 58 -2.25 1.61 -4.31
N THR A 59 -3.13 1.61 -5.31
CA THR A 59 -4.32 2.49 -5.34
C THR A 59 -5.25 2.20 -4.16
N GLN A 60 -5.57 0.93 -3.92
CA GLN A 60 -6.49 0.53 -2.84
C GLN A 60 -5.93 0.88 -1.46
N TRP A 61 -4.64 0.60 -1.22
CA TRP A 61 -4.03 0.88 0.08
C TRP A 61 -3.79 2.37 0.30
N THR A 62 -3.52 3.15 -0.75
CA THR A 62 -3.48 4.62 -0.67
C THR A 62 -4.83 5.19 -0.26
N GLN A 63 -5.92 4.73 -0.89
CA GLN A 63 -7.28 5.13 -0.48
C GLN A 63 -7.59 4.72 0.96
N ARG A 64 -7.12 3.55 1.40
CA ARG A 64 -7.29 3.10 2.78
C ARG A 64 -6.51 3.97 3.77
N VAL A 65 -5.29 4.39 3.44
CA VAL A 65 -4.51 5.34 4.24
C VAL A 65 -5.31 6.63 4.41
N GLN A 66 -5.80 7.24 3.33
CA GLN A 66 -6.60 8.46 3.42
C GLN A 66 -7.83 8.29 4.31
N THR A 67 -8.57 7.20 4.12
CA THR A 67 -9.76 6.89 4.93
C THR A 67 -9.43 6.80 6.43
N LEU A 68 -8.30 6.18 6.77
CA LEU A 68 -7.86 6.03 8.15
C LEU A 68 -7.38 7.35 8.75
N GLU A 69 -6.67 8.18 7.99
CA GLU A 69 -6.25 9.52 8.41
C GLU A 69 -7.46 10.42 8.69
N ASP A 70 -8.45 10.43 7.79
CA ASP A 70 -9.69 11.18 7.97
C ASP A 70 -10.44 10.70 9.22
N HIS A 71 -10.54 9.39 9.42
CA HIS A 71 -11.20 8.83 10.60
C HIS A 71 -10.50 9.21 11.91
N ILE A 72 -9.16 9.17 11.95
CA ILE A 72 -8.38 9.57 13.12
C ILE A 72 -8.54 11.06 13.40
N ALA A 73 -8.53 11.90 12.36
CA ALA A 73 -8.72 13.34 12.48
C ALA A 73 -10.12 13.70 13.03
N LEU A 74 -11.16 12.97 12.61
CA LEU A 74 -12.53 13.17 13.09
C LEU A 74 -12.76 12.69 14.53
N THR A 75 -12.01 11.67 14.96
CA THR A 75 -12.18 11.04 16.29
C THR A 75 -11.25 11.60 17.36
N THR A 76 -10.22 12.36 16.98
CA THR A 76 -9.31 13.02 17.90
C THR A 76 -9.72 14.50 18.05
N PRO A 77 -10.26 14.94 19.21
CA PRO A 77 -10.61 16.34 19.40
C PRO A 77 -9.34 17.22 19.34
N PRO A 78 -9.39 18.43 18.74
CA PRO A 78 -8.28 19.36 18.79
C PRO A 78 -8.03 19.70 20.26
N THR A 79 -6.81 19.45 20.74
CA THR A 79 -6.40 19.84 22.09
C THR A 79 -6.22 21.37 22.08
N PRO A 80 -6.88 22.13 22.96
CA PRO A 80 -6.78 23.59 23.01
C PRO A 80 -5.39 24.08 23.42
#